data_AF-A0A969U053-F1
#
_entry.id   AF-A0A969U053-F1
#
_cell.length_a   1.000
_cell.length_b   1.000
_cell.length_c   1.000
_cell.angle_alpha   90.00
_cell.angle_beta   90.00
_cell.angle_gamma   90.00
#
_symmetry.space_group_name_H-M   'P 1'
#
loop_
_entity.id
_entity.type
_entity.pdbx_description
1 polymer ?
#
loop_
_entity_poly.entity_id
_entity_poly.type
_entity_poly.pdbx_seq_one_letter_code
_entity_poly.pdbx_strand_id
1 'polypeptide(L)' 'MRVCVIGTGYVGLVTGVCLAHIGHHVICVDNNEEKVKLMK' A
#
# COMPACT_ATOMS: atom_id res chain seq x y z
N MET A 1 9.61 8.87 6.96
CA MET A 1 10.37 8.09 5.94
C MET A 1 9.51 7.89 4.70
N ARG A 2 10.12 7.60 3.54
CA ARG A 2 9.41 7.22 2.30
C ARG A 2 9.47 5.70 2.15
N VAL A 3 8.33 5.05 2.02
CA VAL A 3 8.23 3.59 1.95
C VAL A 3 7.45 3.17 0.71
N CYS A 4 7.97 2.21 -0.05
CA CYS A 4 7.27 1.59 -1.17
C CYS A 4 6.93 0.15 -0.80
N VAL A 5 5.65 -0.22 -0.94
CA VAL A 5 5.18 -1.60 -0.72
C VAL A 5 4.77 -2.18 -2.06
N ILE A 6 5.44 -3.25 -2.48
CA ILE A 6 5.15 -3.95 -3.74
C ILE A 6 4.26 -5.17 -3.41
N GLY A 7 3.04 -5.15 -3.94
CA GLY A 7 1.96 -6.10 -3.67
C GLY A 7 0.97 -5.57 -2.65
N THR A 8 -0.30 -5.43 -3.05
CA THR A 8 -1.43 -5.02 -2.19
C THR A 8 -2.33 -6.20 -1.87
N GLY A 9 -1.73 -7.33 -1.48
CA GLY A 9 -2.44 -8.39 -0.78
C GLY A 9 -2.72 -8.00 0.67
N TYR A 10 -3.32 -8.92 1.43
CA TYR A 10 -3.63 -8.68 2.85
C TYR A 10 -2.44 -8.15 3.65
N VAL A 11 -1.28 -8.80 3.55
CA VAL A 11 -0.07 -8.41 4.30
C VAL A 11 0.46 -7.05 3.85
N GLY A 12 0.63 -6.84 2.55
CA GLY A 12 1.20 -5.61 2.00
C GLY A 12 0.32 -4.40 2.27
N LEU A 13 -0.99 -4.52 2.04
CA LEU A 13 -1.94 -3.43 2.24
C LEU A 13 -2.06 -3.05 3.71
N VAL A 14 -2.28 -4.02 4.61
CA VAL A 14 -2.41 -3.74 6.05
C VAL A 14 -1.13 -3.11 6.59
N THR A 15 0.03 -3.65 6.22
CA THR A 15 1.33 -3.09 6.64
C THR A 15 1.50 -1.66 6.11
N GLY A 16 1.20 -1.43 4.83
CA GLY A 16 1.28 -0.11 4.20
C GLY A 16 0.39 0.93 4.89
N VAL A 17 -0.83 0.54 5.25
CA VAL A 17 -1.77 1.40 5.98
C VAL A 17 -1.27 1.71 7.38
N CYS A 18 -0.79 0.70 8.13
CA CYS A 18 -0.23 0.93 9.47
C CYS A 18 0.99 1.86 9.44
N LEU A 19 1.89 1.68 8.46
CA LEU A 19 3.05 2.56 8.27
C LEU A 19 2.64 3.98 7.90
N ALA A 20 1.61 4.14 7.06
CA ALA A 20 1.06 5.46 6.74
C ALA A 20 0.43 6.12 7.97
N HIS A 21 -0.32 5.35 8.78
CA HIS A 21 -0.98 5.82 9.99
C HIS A 21 0.00 6.39 11.03
N ILE A 22 1.19 5.79 11.15
CA ILE A 22 2.25 6.27 12.07
C ILE A 22 3.13 7.39 11.47
N GLY A 23 2.75 7.96 10.33
CA GLY A 23 3.36 9.17 9.77
C GLY A 23 4.46 8.92 8.72
N HIS A 24 4.51 7.75 8.09
CA HIS A 24 5.36 7.53 6.93
C HIS A 24 4.64 7.88 5.63
N HIS A 25 5.39 8.37 4.64
CA HIS A 25 4.86 8.57 3.30
C HIS A 25 4.94 7.24 2.55
N VAL A 26 3.81 6.56 2.41
CA VAL A 26 3.73 5.22 1.83
C VAL A 26 3.12 5.26 0.43
N ILE A 27 3.72 4.52 -0.50
CA ILE A 27 3.15 4.23 -1.82
C ILE A 27 3.01 2.71 -1.92
N CYS A 28 1.78 2.25 -2.17
CA CYS A 28 1.50 0.85 -2.45
C CYS A 28 1.38 0.65 -3.97
N VAL A 29 2.01 -0.39 -4.49
CA VAL A 29 2.02 -0.73 -5.92
C VAL A 29 1.55 -2.17 -6.11
N ASP A 30 0.67 -2.43 -7.07
CA ASP A 30 0.23 -3.78 -7.44
C ASP A 30 0.12 -3.86 -8.97
N ASN A 31 0.33 -5.05 -9.53
CA ASN A 31 0.24 -5.26 -10.97
C ASN A 31 -1.21 -5.46 -11.44
N ASN A 32 -2.13 -5.73 -10.52
CA ASN A 32 -3.54 -5.89 -10.81
C ASN A 32 -4.23 -4.51 -10.77
N GLU A 33 -4.51 -3.97 -11.94
CA GLU A 33 -5.18 -2.68 -12.08
C GLU A 33 -6.57 -2.62 -11.43
N GLU A 34 -7.32 -3.72 -11.43
CA GLU A 34 -8.67 -3.75 -10.82
C GLU A 34 -8.57 -3.56 -9.31
N LYS A 35 -7.60 -4.21 -8.65
CA LYS A 35 -7.35 -4.00 -7.21
C LYS A 35 -6.98 -2.56 -6.91
N VAL A 36 -6.09 -1.96 -7.72
CA VAL A 36 -5.68 -0.56 -7.54
C VAL A 36 -6.86 0.39 -7.74
N LYS A 37 -7.74 0.13 -8.72
CA LYS A 37 -8.97 0.92 -8.94
C LYS A 37 -9.94 0.83 -7.77
N LEU A 38 -10.02 -0.33 -7.11
CA LEU A 38 -10.87 -0.56 -5.93
C LEU A 38 -10.43 0.21 -4.68
N MET A 39 -9.15 0.56 -4.59
CA MET A 39 -8.54 1.25 -3.42
C MET A 39 -8.28 2.75 -3.65
N LYS A 40 -8.57 3.26 -4.85
CA LYS A 40 -8.48 4.68 -5.19
C LYS A 40 -9.74 5.41 -4.75
#